data_AF-A0A8D5ZK69-F1
#
_entry.id   AF-A0A8D5ZK69-F1
#
_cell.length_a   1.000
_cell.length_b   1.000
_cell.length_c   1.000
_cell.angle_alpha   90.00
_cell.angle_beta   90.00
_cell.angle_gamma   90.00
#
_symmetry.space_group_name_H-M   'P 1'
#
loop_
_entity.id
_entity.type
_entity.pdbx_description
1 polymer ?
#
loop_
_entity_poly.entity_id
_entity_poly.type
_entity_poly.pdbx_seq_one_letter_code
_entity_poly.pdbx_strand_id
1 'polypeptide(L)'
;MIRKIYYYKKEGISSDLDSIKAVLRQKGVKLIDIRVCKYVEIDFFDEDDEDKVVRLLGKPLFTNCERCSFEELFFNFRFWEAHEELEKKWKVEEDIQKKKYLQSLILISASLIKYCKGEVNVSDKLLSNALSLIAELPEELLPLFYINFALDP
;
A
#
# COMPACT_ATOMS: atom_id res chain seq x y z
N MET A 1 -19.72 2.62 5.14
CA MET A 1 -18.56 1.79 5.53
C MET A 1 -17.29 2.54 5.17
N ILE A 2 -16.55 3.05 6.15
CA ILE A 2 -15.30 3.81 5.94
C ILE A 2 -14.13 2.83 6.12
N ARG A 3 -13.11 2.87 5.26
CA ARG A 3 -11.94 1.99 5.41
C ARG A 3 -10.90 2.65 6.32
N LYS A 4 -10.33 1.90 7.27
CA LYS A 4 -9.24 2.34 8.14
C LYS A 4 -8.04 1.41 8.04
N ILE A 5 -6.86 2.01 8.07
CA ILE A 5 -5.55 1.38 8.03
C ILE A 5 -4.75 1.89 9.22
N TYR A 6 -4.43 1.00 10.13
CA TYR A 6 -3.66 1.29 11.33
C TYR A 6 -2.26 0.71 11.24
N TYR A 7 -1.28 1.51 11.65
CA TYR A 7 0.12 1.14 11.60
C TYR A 7 0.71 1.01 13.00
N TYR A 8 1.36 -0.12 13.26
CA TYR A 8 1.96 -0.45 14.54
C TYR A 8 3.44 -0.83 14.39
N LYS A 9 4.21 -0.67 15.47
CA LYS A 9 5.57 -1.20 15.56
C LYS A 9 5.55 -2.72 15.59
N LYS A 10 6.52 -3.35 14.94
CA LYS A 10 6.67 -4.81 14.97
C LYS A 10 6.92 -5.34 16.37
N GLU A 11 7.68 -4.60 17.17
CA GLU A 11 8.05 -5.00 18.54
C GLU A 11 6.87 -4.88 19.52
N GLY A 12 5.84 -4.10 19.16
CA GLY A 12 4.67 -3.83 20.01
C GLY A 12 3.48 -4.76 19.77
N ILE A 13 3.54 -5.63 18.75
CA ILE A 13 2.47 -6.55 18.36
C ILE A 13 3.08 -7.94 18.16
N SER A 14 2.37 -8.99 18.57
CA SER A 14 2.81 -10.39 18.41
C SER A 14 3.37 -10.66 17.01
N SER A 15 4.48 -11.39 16.92
CA SER A 15 5.08 -11.77 15.63
C SER A 15 4.24 -12.77 14.83
N ASP A 16 3.21 -13.37 15.43
CA ASP A 16 2.32 -14.31 14.76
C ASP A 16 1.07 -13.59 14.21
N LEU A 17 1.10 -13.35 12.89
CA LEU A 17 0.04 -12.67 12.16
C LEU A 17 -1.24 -13.48 12.04
N ASP A 18 -1.14 -14.80 11.94
CA ASP A 18 -2.31 -15.66 11.84
C ASP A 18 -3.08 -15.64 13.16
N SER A 19 -2.37 -15.60 14.28
CA SER A 19 -2.95 -15.37 15.59
C SER A 19 -3.67 -14.01 15.70
N ILE A 20 -3.04 -12.92 15.25
CA ILE A 20 -3.68 -11.58 15.29
C ILE A 20 -4.94 -11.54 14.42
N LYS A 21 -4.84 -12.10 13.21
CA LYS A 21 -5.95 -12.20 12.26
C LYS A 21 -7.11 -12.99 12.87
N ALA A 22 -6.83 -14.12 13.51
CA ALA A 22 -7.83 -14.93 14.18
C ALA A 22 -8.49 -14.18 15.34
N VAL A 23 -7.70 -13.52 16.20
CA VAL A 23 -8.21 -12.76 17.35
C VAL A 23 -9.12 -11.61 16.91
N LEU A 24 -8.69 -10.80 15.94
CA LEU A 24 -9.49 -9.67 15.44
C LEU A 24 -10.82 -10.15 14.84
N ARG A 25 -10.78 -11.20 14.01
CA ARG A 25 -11.99 -11.79 13.42
C ARG A 25 -12.92 -12.40 14.45
N GLN A 26 -12.39 -13.10 15.46
CA GLN A 26 -13.20 -13.65 16.56
C GLN A 26 -13.93 -12.56 17.35
N LYS A 27 -13.33 -11.36 17.44
CA LYS A 27 -13.95 -10.18 18.07
C LYS A 27 -14.88 -9.41 17.14
N GLY A 28 -15.15 -9.93 15.95
CA GLY A 28 -16.10 -9.37 15.00
C GLY A 28 -15.56 -8.22 14.15
N VAL A 29 -14.24 -7.98 14.16
CA VAL A 29 -13.64 -6.94 13.31
C VAL A 29 -13.73 -7.36 11.85
N LYS A 30 -14.27 -6.47 11.00
CA LYS A 30 -14.34 -6.63 9.54
C LYS A 30 -13.00 -6.34 8.88
N LEU A 31 -12.06 -7.25 9.13
CA LEU A 31 -10.70 -7.19 8.63
C LEU A 31 -10.64 -7.42 7.12
N ILE A 32 -10.05 -6.48 6.39
CA ILE A 32 -9.75 -6.57 4.96
C ILE A 32 -8.46 -7.37 4.79
N ASP A 33 -7.38 -6.94 5.45
CA ASP A 33 -6.07 -7.58 5.34
C ASP A 33 -5.13 -7.22 6.49
N ILE A 34 -4.03 -7.96 6.60
CA ILE A 34 -2.90 -7.64 7.49
C ILE A 34 -1.61 -7.78 6.68
N ARG A 35 -0.75 -6.78 6.77
CA ARG A 35 0.52 -6.73 6.04
C ARG A 35 1.66 -6.41 6.99
N VAL A 36 2.84 -6.99 6.75
CA VAL A 36 4.04 -6.75 7.57
C VAL A 36 5.23 -6.40 6.70
N CYS A 37 5.69 -5.16 6.82
CA CYS A 37 6.87 -4.65 6.13
C CYS A 37 7.75 -3.83 7.06
N LYS A 38 7.71 -2.50 7.04
CA LYS A 38 8.34 -1.68 8.09
C LYS A 38 7.49 -1.69 9.36
N TYR A 39 6.17 -1.67 9.19
CA TYR A 39 5.16 -1.70 10.23
C TYR A 39 4.32 -2.97 10.14
N VAL A 40 3.54 -3.24 11.19
CA VAL A 40 2.36 -4.11 11.11
C VAL A 40 1.18 -3.23 10.72
N GLU A 41 0.61 -3.50 9.55
CA GLU A 41 -0.50 -2.77 8.97
C GLU A 41 -1.79 -3.59 9.15
N ILE A 42 -2.79 -2.99 9.80
CA ILE A 42 -4.11 -3.58 10.04
C ILE A 42 -5.14 -2.80 9.23
N ASP A 43 -5.74 -3.45 8.26
CA ASP A 43 -6.65 -2.85 7.29
C ASP A 43 -8.05 -3.44 7.46
N PHE A 44 -9.03 -2.59 7.73
CA PHE A 44 -10.37 -3.00 8.14
C PHE A 44 -11.42 -1.96 7.76
N PHE A 45 -12.68 -2.38 7.81
CA PHE A 45 -13.82 -1.48 7.68
C PHE A 45 -14.26 -0.96 9.04
N ASP A 46 -14.37 0.35 9.16
CA ASP A 46 -14.83 1.05 10.34
C ASP A 46 -16.37 1.18 10.34
N GLU A 47 -16.99 0.22 11.03
CA GLU A 47 -18.40 0.22 11.46
C GLU A 47 -18.43 -0.16 12.95
N ASP A 48 -17.87 0.69 13.81
CA ASP A 48 -17.67 0.46 15.26
C ASP A 48 -16.53 -0.52 15.61
N ASP A 49 -15.58 -0.71 14.69
CA ASP A 49 -14.45 -1.63 14.87
C ASP A 49 -13.17 -0.94 15.38
N GLU A 50 -13.03 0.38 15.22
CA GLU A 50 -11.88 1.16 15.71
C GLU A 50 -11.62 0.90 17.19
N ASP A 51 -12.64 1.07 18.04
CA ASP A 51 -12.55 0.85 19.49
C ASP A 51 -12.09 -0.58 19.82
N LYS A 52 -12.55 -1.58 19.07
CA LYS A 52 -12.18 -2.99 19.29
C LYS A 52 -10.72 -3.21 18.94
N VAL A 53 -10.27 -2.70 17.80
CA VAL A 53 -8.89 -2.80 17.35
C VAL A 53 -7.95 -2.12 18.35
N VAL A 54 -8.29 -0.90 18.79
CA VAL A 54 -7.47 -0.15 19.77
C VAL A 54 -7.45 -0.84 21.14
N ARG A 55 -8.56 -1.41 21.61
CA ARG A 55 -8.59 -2.18 22.87
C ARG A 55 -7.73 -3.44 22.82
N LEU A 56 -7.64 -4.08 21.66
CA LEU A 56 -6.92 -5.34 21.49
C LEU A 56 -5.42 -5.14 21.23
N LEU A 57 -5.07 -4.14 20.42
CA LEU A 57 -3.71 -3.92 19.92
C LEU A 57 -3.04 -2.66 20.47
N GLY A 58 -3.76 -1.86 21.25
CA GLY A 58 -3.31 -0.55 21.73
C GLY A 58 -3.51 0.55 20.69
N LYS A 59 -3.00 1.74 20.99
CA LYS A 59 -3.11 2.90 20.10
C LYS A 59 -2.14 2.73 18.90
N PRO A 60 -2.60 2.94 17.66
CA PRO A 60 -1.71 2.90 16.50
C PRO A 60 -0.69 4.05 16.54
N LEU A 61 0.44 3.87 15.86
CA LEU A 61 1.43 4.93 15.67
C LEU A 61 0.85 6.07 14.83
N PHE A 62 0.17 5.71 13.76
CA PHE A 62 -0.52 6.60 12.83
C PHE A 62 -1.54 5.79 12.02
N THR A 63 -2.40 6.50 11.31
CA THR A 63 -3.49 5.95 10.51
C THR A 63 -3.34 6.36 9.05
N ASN A 64 -4.33 6.03 8.21
CA ASN A 64 -4.42 6.47 6.81
C ASN A 64 -4.10 7.97 6.69
N CYS A 65 -3.39 8.35 5.62
CA CYS A 65 -3.01 9.72 5.34
C CYS A 65 -3.71 10.20 4.08
N GLU A 66 -4.68 11.10 4.25
CA GLU A 66 -5.49 11.61 3.14
C GLU A 66 -4.78 12.65 2.26
N ARG A 67 -3.67 13.22 2.73
CA ARG A 67 -2.96 14.32 2.06
C ARG A 67 -1.46 14.06 1.87
N CYS A 68 -1.04 12.80 1.90
CA CYS A 68 0.35 12.43 1.66
C CYS A 68 0.60 12.26 0.17
N SER A 69 1.76 12.73 -0.29
CA SER A 69 2.28 12.42 -1.62
C SER A 69 2.60 10.93 -1.78
N PHE A 70 2.71 10.48 -3.03
CA PHE A 70 3.15 9.13 -3.32
C PHE A 70 4.53 8.84 -2.71
N GLU A 71 5.49 9.76 -2.81
CA GLU A 71 6.84 9.60 -2.29
C GLU A 71 6.81 9.42 -0.77
N GLU A 72 6.06 10.26 -0.06
CA GLU A 72 5.90 10.14 1.40
C GLU A 72 5.32 8.78 1.78
N LEU A 73 4.31 8.29 1.05
CA LEU A 73 3.70 6.98 1.32
C LEU A 73 4.67 5.84 0.99
N PHE A 74 5.22 5.83 -0.22
CA PHE A 74 6.05 4.77 -0.77
C PHE A 74 7.35 4.60 0.02
N PHE A 75 8.08 5.69 0.29
CA PHE A 75 9.33 5.62 1.07
C PHE A 75 9.09 5.33 2.56
N ASN A 76 7.86 5.52 3.06
CA ASN A 76 7.46 5.05 4.40
C ASN A 76 6.83 3.66 4.41
N PHE A 77 6.94 2.87 3.33
CA PHE A 77 6.42 1.50 3.24
C PHE A 77 4.90 1.40 3.39
N ARG A 78 4.18 2.49 3.06
CA ARG A 78 2.70 2.54 3.02
C ARG A 78 2.23 2.19 1.60
N PHE A 79 2.65 1.02 1.12
CA PHE A 79 2.54 0.65 -0.29
C PHE A 79 1.09 0.54 -0.77
N TRP A 80 0.16 0.16 0.11
CA TRP A 80 -1.26 0.14 -0.22
C TRP A 80 -1.80 1.54 -0.56
N GLU A 81 -1.53 2.52 0.31
CA GLU A 81 -1.96 3.90 0.07
C GLU A 81 -1.23 4.52 -1.12
N ALA A 82 0.08 4.25 -1.27
CA ALA A 82 0.85 4.67 -2.44
C ALA A 82 0.24 4.13 -3.74
N HIS A 83 -0.17 2.86 -3.75
CA HIS A 83 -0.89 2.24 -4.85
C HIS A 83 -2.23 2.94 -5.15
N GLU A 84 -3.02 3.27 -4.13
CA GLU A 84 -4.30 3.97 -4.30
C GLU A 84 -4.12 5.39 -4.87
N GLU A 85 -3.10 6.14 -4.43
CA GLU A 85 -2.77 7.44 -4.99
C GLU A 85 -2.39 7.34 -6.48
N LEU A 86 -1.56 6.36 -6.83
CA LEU A 86 -1.21 6.12 -8.23
C LEU A 86 -2.41 5.72 -9.08
N GLU A 87 -3.31 4.86 -8.56
CA GLU A 87 -4.52 4.48 -9.29
C GLU A 87 -5.42 5.68 -9.61
N LYS A 88 -5.56 6.62 -8.66
CA LYS A 88 -6.35 7.84 -8.87
C LYS A 88 -5.80 8.64 -10.05
N LYS A 89 -4.47 8.87 -10.08
CA LYS A 89 -3.78 9.57 -11.19
C LYS A 89 -3.89 8.78 -12.50
N TRP A 90 -3.68 7.47 -12.47
CA TRP A 90 -3.74 6.59 -13.65
C TRP A 90 -5.12 6.56 -14.32
N LYS A 91 -6.21 6.60 -13.53
CA LYS A 91 -7.59 6.57 -14.03
C LYS A 91 -7.90 7.76 -14.93
N VAL A 92 -7.38 8.94 -14.60
CA VAL A 92 -7.64 10.20 -15.32
C VAL A 92 -6.58 10.55 -16.36
N GLU A 93 -5.42 9.88 -16.35
CA GLU A 93 -4.36 10.11 -17.34
C GLU A 93 -4.77 9.67 -18.75
N GLU A 94 -4.53 10.56 -19.72
CA GLU A 94 -4.87 10.38 -21.13
C GLU A 94 -3.63 10.10 -21.99
N ASP A 95 -2.45 10.62 -21.59
CA ASP A 95 -1.19 10.35 -22.27
C ASP A 95 -0.78 8.88 -22.08
N ILE A 96 -0.65 8.16 -23.18
CA ILE A 96 -0.39 6.71 -23.18
C ILE A 96 0.93 6.37 -22.50
N GLN A 97 1.97 7.20 -22.68
CA GLN A 97 3.29 6.95 -22.09
C GLN A 97 3.26 7.21 -20.59
N LYS A 98 2.67 8.32 -20.14
CA LYS A 98 2.48 8.60 -18.71
C LYS A 98 1.59 7.56 -18.05
N LYS A 99 0.53 7.13 -18.72
CA LYS A 99 -0.37 6.08 -18.23
C LYS A 99 0.37 4.75 -18.05
N LYS A 100 1.25 4.39 -18.99
CA LYS A 100 2.11 3.21 -18.88
C LYS A 100 3.13 3.36 -17.73
N TYR A 101 3.72 4.54 -17.57
CA TYR A 101 4.61 4.84 -16.45
C TYR A 101 3.91 4.68 -15.09
N LEU A 102 2.73 5.30 -14.92
CA LEU A 102 1.91 5.15 -13.72
C LEU A 102 1.52 3.69 -13.48
N GLN A 103 1.14 2.95 -14.52
CA GLN A 103 0.83 1.53 -14.42
C GLN A 103 2.04 0.72 -13.90
N SER A 104 3.25 1.06 -14.33
CA SER A 104 4.46 0.40 -13.85
C SER A 104 4.70 0.66 -12.35
N LEU A 105 4.48 1.88 -11.88
CA LEU A 105 4.58 2.23 -10.46
C LEU A 105 3.49 1.55 -9.62
N ILE A 106 2.28 1.40 -10.17
CA ILE A 106 1.17 0.65 -9.56
C ILE A 106 1.59 -0.81 -9.37
N LEU A 107 2.18 -1.44 -10.39
CA LEU A 107 2.66 -2.82 -10.32
C LEU A 107 3.81 -2.99 -9.33
N ILE A 108 4.73 -2.03 -9.24
CA ILE A 108 5.78 -2.02 -8.22
C ILE A 108 5.16 -1.97 -6.81
N SER A 109 4.20 -1.06 -6.60
CA SER A 109 3.52 -0.93 -5.31
C SER A 109 2.74 -2.21 -4.96
N ALA A 110 2.02 -2.79 -5.92
CA ALA A 110 1.32 -4.07 -5.76
C ALA A 110 2.29 -5.23 -5.47
N SER A 111 3.44 -5.26 -6.13
CA SER A 111 4.49 -6.24 -5.86
C SER A 111 4.95 -6.15 -4.40
N LEU A 112 5.23 -4.94 -3.90
CA LEU A 112 5.67 -4.74 -2.52
C LEU A 112 4.58 -5.08 -1.51
N ILE A 113 3.31 -4.78 -1.80
CA ILE A 113 2.17 -5.25 -0.99
C ILE A 113 2.19 -6.78 -0.87
N LYS A 114 2.42 -7.50 -1.97
CA LYS A 114 2.52 -8.97 -1.98
C LYS A 114 3.71 -9.48 -1.19
N TYR A 115 4.85 -8.81 -1.30
CA TYR A 115 6.02 -9.09 -0.48
C TYR A 115 5.71 -8.95 1.02
N CYS A 116 5.02 -7.87 1.43
CA CYS A 116 4.61 -7.66 2.83
C CYS A 116 3.63 -8.72 3.37
N LYS A 117 3.06 -9.54 2.49
CA LYS A 117 2.17 -10.67 2.84
C LYS A 117 2.88 -12.02 2.84
N GLY A 118 4.19 -12.04 2.53
CA GLY A 118 4.94 -13.28 2.33
C GLY A 118 4.66 -13.97 0.99
N GLU A 119 3.91 -13.35 0.07
CA GLU A 119 3.56 -13.89 -1.25
C GLU A 119 4.69 -13.62 -2.27
N VAL A 120 5.94 -14.03 -1.96
CA VAL A 120 7.16 -13.66 -2.70
C VAL A 120 7.09 -14.00 -4.20
N ASN A 121 6.65 -15.20 -4.55
CA ASN A 121 6.53 -15.59 -5.97
C ASN A 121 5.54 -14.72 -6.76
N VAL A 122 4.51 -14.18 -6.10
CA VAL A 122 3.55 -13.26 -6.74
C VAL A 122 4.17 -11.87 -6.86
N SER A 123 4.89 -11.43 -5.82
CA SER A 123 5.66 -10.19 -5.82
C SER A 123 6.64 -10.16 -6.98
N ASP A 124 7.45 -11.20 -7.18
CA ASP A 124 8.46 -11.27 -8.25
C ASP A 124 7.82 -11.17 -9.65
N LYS A 125 6.68 -11.85 -9.85
CA LYS A 125 5.94 -11.78 -11.12
C LYS A 125 5.42 -10.37 -11.41
N LEU A 126 4.86 -9.69 -10.40
CA LEU A 126 4.37 -8.32 -10.55
C LEU A 126 5.52 -7.35 -10.82
N LEU A 127 6.66 -7.53 -10.16
CA LEU A 127 7.85 -6.71 -10.37
C LEU A 127 8.41 -6.92 -11.78
N SER A 128 8.50 -8.17 -12.24
CA SER A 128 8.92 -8.46 -13.62
C SER A 128 8.00 -7.79 -14.64
N ASN A 129 6.68 -7.82 -14.44
CA ASN A 129 5.73 -7.14 -15.33
C ASN A 129 5.93 -5.61 -15.32
N ALA A 130 6.20 -5.03 -14.15
CA ALA A 130 6.50 -3.60 -14.05
C ALA A 130 7.76 -3.22 -14.83
N LEU A 131 8.83 -4.02 -14.69
CA LEU A 131 10.09 -3.81 -15.41
C LEU A 131 9.91 -3.91 -16.92
N SER A 132 9.10 -4.86 -17.41
CA SER A 132 8.76 -4.95 -18.83
C SER A 132 8.07 -3.68 -19.34
N LEU A 133 7.12 -3.11 -18.57
CA LEU A 133 6.47 -1.86 -18.95
C LEU A 133 7.46 -0.68 -18.98
N ILE A 134 8.38 -0.61 -18.03
CA ILE A 134 9.41 0.43 -17.98
C ILE A 134 10.36 0.31 -19.17
N ALA A 135 10.76 -0.91 -19.53
CA ALA A 135 11.65 -1.16 -20.67
C ALA A 135 11.04 -0.75 -22.03
N GLU A 136 9.71 -0.69 -22.13
CA GLU A 136 9.01 -0.21 -23.32
C GLU A 136 8.89 1.33 -23.39
N LEU A 137 9.22 2.04 -22.31
CA LEU A 137 9.20 3.51 -22.30
C LEU A 137 10.50 4.07 -22.88
N PRO A 138 10.45 5.21 -23.59
CA PRO A 138 11.67 5.89 -24.02
C PRO A 138 12.49 6.31 -22.79
N GLU A 139 13.72 5.80 -22.67
CA GLU A 139 14.58 6.01 -21.49
C GLU A 139 14.81 7.50 -21.19
N GLU A 140 14.96 8.30 -22.25
CA GLU A 140 15.14 9.76 -22.22
C GLU A 140 13.98 10.50 -21.55
N LEU A 141 12.77 9.91 -21.55
CA LEU A 141 11.56 10.51 -20.98
C LEU A 141 11.32 10.11 -19.53
N LEU A 142 11.99 9.08 -19.00
CA LEU A 142 11.80 8.64 -17.62
C LEU A 142 12.05 9.76 -16.58
N PRO A 143 13.12 10.58 -16.70
CA PRO A 143 13.31 11.71 -15.78
C PRO A 143 12.18 12.73 -15.88
N LEU A 144 11.66 12.98 -17.08
CA LEU A 144 10.56 13.91 -17.29
C LEU A 144 9.25 13.39 -16.70
N PHE A 145 8.95 12.10 -16.84
CA PHE A 145 7.78 11.49 -16.20
C PHE A 145 7.86 11.59 -14.68
N TYR A 146 9.04 11.35 -14.08
CA TYR A 146 9.23 11.53 -12.66
C TYR A 146 9.02 12.98 -12.21
N ILE A 147 9.64 13.95 -12.89
CA ILE A 147 9.48 15.37 -12.56
C ILE A 147 8.02 15.80 -12.68
N ASN A 148 7.34 15.42 -13.76
CA ASN A 148 5.94 15.77 -13.97
C ASN A 148 5.08 15.18 -12.85
N PHE A 149 5.32 13.93 -12.49
CA PHE A 149 4.60 13.26 -11.42
C PHE A 149 4.82 13.89 -10.04
N ALA A 150 6.07 14.21 -9.70
CA ALA A 150 6.45 14.75 -8.39
C ALA A 150 6.03 16.22 -8.21
N LEU A 151 5.84 16.96 -9.31
CA LEU A 151 5.43 18.37 -9.29
C LEU A 151 3.92 18.58 -9.51
N ASP A 152 3.16 17.53 -9.86
CA ASP A 152 1.72 17.59 -10.05
C ASP A 152 1.01 17.20 -8.73
N PRO A 153 0.52 18.19 -7.96
CA PRO A 153 0.04 18.00 -6.58
C PRO A 153 -1.22 17.14 -6.49
#